data_AF-A0A7J2IR44-F1
#
_entry.id   AF-A0A7J2IR44-F1
#
_cell.length_a   1.000
_cell.length_b   1.000
_cell.length_c   1.000
_cell.angle_alpha   90.00
_cell.angle_beta   90.00
_cell.angle_gamma   90.00
#
_symmetry.space_group_name_H-M   'P 1'
#
loop_
_entity.id
_entity.type
_entity.pdbx_description
1 polymer ?
#
loop_
_entity_poly.entity_id
_entity_poly.type
_entity_poly.pdbx_seq_one_letter_code
_entity_poly.pdbx_strand_id
1 'polypeptide(L)'
;MADNVETLSGGDDLFFHPDVISFYSSVIREWKSEKEVALLLGCTKHKPYSHSFMHKKVIGMLNKHNLTLKVQEYIIGEPLVVVPREWETKYPAAHYDFPPYKMTKIGRNIFVSRLNRFFRKSIKMHNIFIIFAPNHHKNIILDAIDGLFCPIIVPYNLYKLPELLKTIEGVLNAL
;
A
#
# COMPACT_ATOMS: atom_id res chain seq x y z
N MET A 1 28.86 -10.05 2.96
CA MET A 1 29.10 -8.68 3.46
C MET A 1 27.75 -8.00 3.38
N ALA A 2 27.16 -7.61 4.51
CA ALA A 2 25.92 -6.84 4.46
C ALA A 2 26.32 -5.47 3.92
N ASP A 3 25.97 -5.17 2.67
CA ASP A 3 26.12 -3.83 2.13
C ASP A 3 25.41 -2.89 3.10
N ASN A 4 26.13 -1.89 3.63
CA ASN A 4 25.53 -0.82 4.42
C ASN A 4 24.66 0.01 3.49
N VAL A 5 23.46 -0.48 3.21
CA VAL A 5 22.47 0.21 2.40
C VAL A 5 22.04 1.45 3.18
N GLU A 6 22.22 2.62 2.57
CA GLU A 6 21.84 3.91 3.14
C GLU A 6 20.34 3.92 3.49
N THR A 7 19.99 4.48 4.65
CA THR A 7 18.59 4.74 4.99
C THR A 7 18.23 6.15 4.61
N LEU A 8 17.33 6.29 3.65
CA LEU A 8 16.85 7.61 3.20
C LEU A 8 16.05 8.28 4.33
N SER A 9 16.35 9.51 4.71
CA SER A 9 15.57 10.22 5.73
C SER A 9 15.30 11.67 5.34
N GLY A 10 14.09 12.16 5.58
CA GLY A 10 13.68 13.46 5.07
C GLY A 10 12.19 13.74 5.19
N GLY A 11 11.71 14.68 4.37
CA GLY A 11 10.31 15.01 4.18
C GLY A 11 9.97 14.98 2.69
N ASP A 12 9.28 16.02 2.21
CA ASP A 12 8.80 16.09 0.82
C ASP A 12 9.91 15.92 -0.25
N ASP A 13 11.15 16.28 0.08
CA ASP A 13 12.32 16.09 -0.77
C ASP A 13 12.51 14.62 -1.18
N LEU A 14 12.15 13.67 -0.31
CA LEU A 14 12.27 12.24 -0.62
C LEU A 14 11.38 11.79 -1.78
N PHE A 15 10.27 12.48 -2.08
CA PHE A 15 9.49 12.16 -3.28
C PHE A 15 10.30 12.38 -4.57
N PHE A 16 11.34 13.21 -4.52
CA PHE A 16 12.22 13.51 -5.65
C PHE A 16 13.54 12.74 -5.61
N HIS A 17 13.79 11.97 -4.55
CA HIS A 17 15.02 11.18 -4.43
C HIS A 17 15.11 10.17 -5.60
N PRO A 18 16.28 10.04 -6.27
CA PRO A 18 16.44 9.15 -7.43
C PRO A 18 15.97 7.72 -7.17
N ASP A 19 16.28 7.16 -6.00
CA ASP A 19 15.87 5.80 -5.64
C ASP A 19 14.37 5.65 -5.43
N VAL A 20 13.70 6.66 -4.87
CA VAL A 20 12.25 6.67 -4.68
C VAL A 20 11.55 6.77 -6.04
N ILE A 21 12.05 7.64 -6.93
CA ILE A 21 11.55 7.76 -8.30
C ILE A 21 11.78 6.46 -9.07
N SER A 22 12.97 5.86 -8.96
CA SER A 22 13.34 4.61 -9.62
C SER A 22 12.42 3.47 -9.18
N PHE A 23 12.26 3.29 -7.86
CA PHE A 23 11.36 2.29 -7.29
C PHE A 23 9.92 2.47 -7.78
N TYR A 24 9.36 3.68 -7.65
CA TYR A 24 8.00 3.96 -8.11
C TYR A 24 7.86 3.71 -9.61
N SER A 25 8.86 4.10 -10.41
CA SER A 25 8.86 3.86 -11.85
C SER A 25 8.89 2.37 -12.19
N SER A 26 9.65 1.56 -11.45
CA SER A 26 9.61 0.10 -11.56
C SER A 26 8.25 -0.47 -11.18
N VAL A 27 7.58 0.03 -10.13
CA VAL A 27 6.21 -0.39 -9.82
C VAL A 27 5.26 -0.09 -10.98
N ILE A 28 5.38 1.09 -11.60
CA ILE A 28 4.53 1.45 -12.75
C ILE A 28 4.84 0.63 -13.99
N ARG A 29 6.10 0.32 -14.30
CA ARG A 29 6.46 -0.41 -15.52
C ARG A 29 6.35 -1.93 -15.39
N GLU A 30 6.81 -2.47 -14.27
CA GLU A 30 7.15 -3.89 -14.15
C GLU A 30 6.14 -4.65 -13.28
N TRP A 31 5.60 -4.04 -12.22
CA TRP A 31 4.71 -4.75 -11.30
C TRP A 31 3.44 -5.23 -12.00
N LYS A 32 3.05 -6.49 -11.76
CA LYS A 32 1.75 -7.04 -12.17
C LYS A 32 1.24 -7.96 -11.08
N SER A 33 -0.07 -8.15 -11.04
CA SER A 33 -0.72 -9.14 -10.18
C SER A 33 -1.89 -9.75 -10.96
N GLU A 34 -2.12 -11.03 -10.75
CA GLU A 34 -3.25 -11.79 -11.31
C GLU A 34 -4.36 -11.99 -10.27
N LYS A 35 -4.21 -11.39 -9.08
CA LYS A 35 -5.16 -11.55 -7.97
C LYS A 35 -6.30 -10.55 -8.15
N GLU A 36 -7.53 -11.02 -8.15
CA GLU A 36 -8.73 -10.21 -8.41
C GLU A 36 -9.00 -9.08 -7.38
N VAL A 37 -8.61 -9.32 -6.12
CA VAL A 37 -8.87 -8.40 -5.00
C VAL A 37 -7.61 -7.64 -4.60
N ALA A 38 -7.65 -6.31 -4.61
CA ALA A 38 -6.61 -5.43 -4.08
C ALA A 38 -6.96 -4.97 -2.66
N LEU A 39 -6.14 -5.32 -1.68
CA LEU A 39 -6.21 -4.84 -0.30
C LEU A 39 -5.22 -3.69 -0.08
N LEU A 40 -5.75 -2.48 0.10
CA LEU A 40 -4.99 -1.26 0.32
C LEU A 40 -4.78 -1.03 1.83
N LEU A 41 -3.54 -1.15 2.27
CA LEU A 41 -3.08 -0.97 3.65
C LEU A 41 -2.30 0.32 3.77
N GLY A 42 -2.36 1.00 4.92
CA GLY A 42 -1.45 2.13 5.19
C GLY A 42 -0.05 1.64 5.57
N CYS A 43 0.99 2.44 5.33
CA CYS A 43 2.34 2.11 5.80
C CYS A 43 2.47 2.19 7.33
N THR A 44 3.58 1.69 7.84
CA THR A 44 3.91 1.69 9.27
C THR A 44 5.35 2.13 9.52
N LYS A 45 5.64 2.58 10.74
CA LYS A 45 7.01 2.95 11.16
C LYS A 45 8.00 1.79 11.00
N HIS A 46 7.60 0.58 11.37
CA HIS A 46 8.43 -0.61 11.22
C HIS A 46 8.48 -1.04 9.76
N LYS A 47 9.70 -1.29 9.28
CA LYS A 47 10.02 -1.77 7.94
C LYS A 47 10.93 -2.99 8.06
N PRO A 48 10.75 -4.05 7.25
CA PRO A 48 9.63 -4.27 6.33
C PRO A 48 8.25 -4.21 7.01
N TYR A 49 7.22 -3.76 6.29
CA TYR A 49 5.92 -3.43 6.90
C TYR A 49 5.25 -4.65 7.54
N SER A 50 5.48 -5.84 6.99
CA SER A 50 5.03 -7.13 7.54
C SER A 50 5.50 -7.38 8.98
N HIS A 51 6.52 -6.68 9.47
CA HIS A 51 6.97 -6.81 10.85
C HIS A 51 6.10 -6.05 11.85
N SER A 52 5.30 -5.08 11.38
CA SER A 52 4.42 -4.29 12.24
C SER A 52 3.22 -5.11 12.76
N PHE A 53 2.71 -4.72 13.93
CA PHE A 53 1.64 -5.47 14.61
C PHE A 53 0.40 -5.69 13.73
N MET A 54 -0.14 -4.64 13.11
CA MET A 54 -1.35 -4.76 12.30
C MET A 54 -1.12 -5.61 11.04
N HIS A 55 0.01 -5.41 10.35
CA HIS A 55 0.32 -6.20 9.17
C HIS A 55 0.48 -7.68 9.50
N LYS A 56 1.15 -8.04 10.61
CA LYS A 56 1.23 -9.43 11.08
C LYS A 56 -0.15 -10.05 11.27
N LYS A 57 -1.11 -9.28 11.80
CA LYS A 57 -2.48 -9.77 12.01
C LYS A 57 -3.24 -9.95 10.71
N VAL A 58 -3.13 -9.01 9.76
CA VAL A 58 -3.73 -9.13 8.42
C VAL A 58 -3.13 -10.32 7.66
N ILE A 59 -1.81 -10.43 7.62
CA ILE A 59 -1.10 -11.55 6.97
C ILE A 59 -1.49 -12.89 7.61
N GLY A 60 -1.51 -12.96 8.95
CA GLY A 60 -1.92 -14.16 9.67
C GLY A 60 -3.36 -14.57 9.37
N MET A 61 -4.27 -13.60 9.26
CA MET A 61 -5.67 -13.83 8.85
C MET A 61 -5.74 -14.36 7.41
N LEU A 62 -5.07 -13.72 6.45
CA LEU A 62 -5.07 -14.17 5.05
C LEU A 62 -4.49 -15.58 4.90
N ASN A 63 -3.38 -15.88 5.59
CA ASN A 63 -2.77 -17.21 5.60
C ASN A 63 -3.70 -18.27 6.17
N LYS A 64 -4.28 -18.02 7.35
CA LYS A 64 -5.16 -18.98 8.04
C LYS A 64 -6.38 -19.37 7.19
N HIS A 65 -6.85 -18.47 6.33
CA HIS A 65 -8.02 -18.66 5.48
C HIS A 65 -7.67 -18.98 4.01
N ASN A 66 -6.40 -19.26 3.69
CA ASN A 66 -5.94 -19.57 2.33
C ASN A 66 -6.27 -18.46 1.29
N LEU A 67 -6.19 -17.19 1.70
CA LEU A 67 -6.55 -16.03 0.88
C LEU A 67 -5.35 -15.35 0.21
N THR A 68 -4.11 -15.74 0.54
CA THR A 68 -2.89 -15.08 0.03
C THR A 68 -2.70 -15.17 -1.48
N LEU A 69 -3.22 -16.22 -2.12
CA LEU A 69 -3.20 -16.38 -3.57
C LEU A 69 -4.33 -15.60 -4.27
N LYS A 70 -5.32 -15.09 -3.51
CA LYS A 70 -6.51 -14.40 -4.05
C LYS A 70 -6.52 -12.90 -3.78
N VAL A 71 -5.76 -12.44 -2.79
CA VAL A 71 -5.72 -11.05 -2.35
C VAL A 71 -4.32 -10.47 -2.57
N GLN A 72 -4.23 -9.41 -3.37
CA GLN A 72 -3.04 -8.62 -3.52
C GLN A 72 -2.97 -7.54 -2.45
N GLU A 73 -1.93 -7.54 -1.65
CA GLU A 73 -1.68 -6.48 -0.67
C GLU A 73 -0.85 -5.35 -1.30
N TYR A 74 -1.30 -4.11 -1.09
CA TYR A 74 -0.59 -2.89 -1.43
C TYR A 74 -0.43 -2.02 -0.20
N ILE A 75 0.81 -1.61 0.10
CA ILE A 75 1.13 -0.72 1.20
C ILE A 75 1.23 0.70 0.64
N ILE A 76 0.33 1.57 1.10
CA ILE A 76 0.18 2.94 0.66
C ILE A 76 0.79 3.86 1.71
N GLY A 77 1.79 4.64 1.33
CA GLY A 77 2.47 5.55 2.25
C GLY A 77 3.60 6.35 1.63
N GLU A 78 4.06 7.35 2.37
CA GLU A 78 5.18 8.22 1.98
C GLU A 78 6.52 7.48 2.11
N PRO A 79 7.56 7.87 1.35
CA PRO A 79 7.51 8.66 0.12
C PRO A 79 7.23 7.78 -1.12
N LEU A 80 7.16 6.46 -0.95
CA LEU A 80 7.14 5.49 -2.04
C LEU A 80 5.79 5.36 -2.75
N VAL A 81 4.75 5.96 -2.18
CA VAL A 81 3.38 6.03 -2.69
C VAL A 81 2.66 4.69 -2.62
N VAL A 82 3.20 3.67 -3.25
CA VAL A 82 2.64 2.33 -3.29
C VAL A 82 3.75 1.29 -3.34
N VAL A 83 3.70 0.34 -2.42
CA VAL A 83 4.61 -0.80 -2.36
C VAL A 83 3.78 -2.08 -2.42
N PRO A 84 3.92 -2.89 -3.49
CA PRO A 84 3.40 -4.25 -3.47
C PRO A 84 4.06 -5.05 -2.33
N ARG A 85 3.29 -5.88 -1.62
CA ARG A 85 3.81 -6.65 -0.46
C ARG A 85 5.07 -7.43 -0.80
N GLU A 86 5.12 -8.05 -1.97
CA GLU A 86 6.23 -8.87 -2.43
C GLU A 86 7.53 -8.05 -2.65
N TRP A 87 7.42 -6.71 -2.71
CA TRP A 87 8.55 -5.79 -2.90
C TRP A 87 8.89 -4.99 -1.64
N GLU A 88 8.32 -5.31 -0.46
CA GLU A 88 8.54 -4.53 0.75
C GLU A 88 9.98 -4.56 1.30
N THR A 89 10.75 -5.58 0.94
CA THR A 89 12.17 -5.72 1.31
C THR A 89 13.12 -5.12 0.25
N LYS A 90 12.62 -4.81 -0.95
CA LYS A 90 13.41 -4.22 -2.03
C LYS A 90 13.75 -2.77 -1.66
N TYR A 91 15.01 -2.38 -1.82
CA TYR A 91 15.43 -0.99 -1.58
C TYR A 91 14.66 -0.02 -2.51
N PRO A 92 14.18 1.14 -2.02
CA PRO A 92 14.32 1.67 -0.65
C PRO A 92 13.15 1.36 0.29
N ALA A 93 12.23 0.44 -0.04
CA ALA A 93 11.02 0.16 0.75
C ALA A 93 11.30 -0.26 2.21
N ALA A 94 12.39 -0.98 2.45
CA ALA A 94 12.82 -1.32 3.81
C ALA A 94 13.74 -0.28 4.47
N HIS A 95 14.23 0.72 3.72
CA HIS A 95 15.36 1.59 4.10
C HIS A 95 15.03 3.06 3.90
N TYR A 96 13.94 3.52 4.52
CA TYR A 96 13.64 4.94 4.61
C TYR A 96 13.07 5.31 5.98
N ASP A 97 13.12 6.59 6.32
CA ASP A 97 12.41 7.20 7.43
C ASP A 97 11.77 8.52 6.98
N PHE A 98 10.44 8.50 6.89
CA PHE A 98 9.63 9.66 6.55
C PHE A 98 8.61 9.86 7.69
N PRO A 99 8.80 10.86 8.55
CA PRO A 99 7.81 11.20 9.56
C PRO A 99 6.56 11.83 8.90
N PRO A 100 5.35 11.27 9.08
CA PRO A 100 4.16 11.76 8.36
C PRO A 100 3.84 13.24 8.56
N TYR A 101 4.17 13.80 9.73
CA TYR A 101 3.98 15.22 10.04
C TYR A 101 4.86 16.17 9.22
N LYS A 102 5.91 15.66 8.54
CA LYS A 102 6.75 16.45 7.64
C LYS A 102 6.15 16.61 6.24
N MET A 103 5.08 15.87 5.91
CA MET A 103 4.46 15.99 4.59
C MET A 103 3.71 17.31 4.46
N THR A 104 4.10 18.13 3.48
CA THR A 104 3.37 19.37 3.18
C THR A 104 2.29 19.13 2.11
N LYS A 105 1.57 20.19 1.74
CA LYS A 105 0.61 20.14 0.62
C LYS A 105 1.30 19.73 -0.71
N ILE A 106 2.57 20.08 -0.89
CA ILE A 106 3.33 19.73 -2.10
C ILE A 106 3.54 18.22 -2.15
N GLY A 107 4.09 17.61 -1.09
CA GLY A 107 4.24 16.16 -0.96
C GLY A 107 2.92 15.42 -1.12
N ARG A 108 1.83 15.91 -0.49
CA ARG A 108 0.49 15.33 -0.65
C ARG A 108 0.04 15.32 -2.10
N ASN A 109 0.20 16.43 -2.83
CA ASN A 109 -0.21 16.51 -4.23
C ASN A 109 0.57 15.52 -5.11
N ILE A 110 1.87 15.37 -4.87
CA ILE A 110 2.71 14.38 -5.57
C ILE A 110 2.25 12.96 -5.24
N PHE A 111 1.99 12.68 -3.97
CA PHE A 111 1.48 11.38 -3.53
C PHE A 111 0.17 11.05 -4.24
N VAL A 112 -0.84 11.92 -4.13
CA VAL A 112 -2.15 11.72 -4.77
C VAL A 112 -2.01 11.51 -6.28
N SER A 113 -1.23 12.35 -6.96
CA SER A 113 -1.00 12.25 -8.41
C SER A 113 -0.36 10.92 -8.81
N ARG A 114 0.69 10.51 -8.10
CA ARG A 114 1.38 9.23 -8.36
C ARG A 114 0.51 8.03 -8.01
N LEU A 115 -0.30 8.11 -6.96
CA LEU A 115 -1.19 7.03 -6.57
C LEU A 115 -2.33 6.88 -7.60
N ASN A 116 -2.90 7.99 -8.08
CA ASN A 116 -3.90 7.96 -9.17
C ASN A 116 -3.35 7.30 -10.42
N ARG A 117 -2.10 7.63 -10.81
CA ARG A 117 -1.43 6.97 -11.95
C ARG A 117 -1.28 5.47 -11.75
N PHE A 118 -0.95 5.02 -10.53
CA PHE A 118 -0.94 3.59 -10.22
C PHE A 118 -2.35 2.99 -10.31
N PHE A 119 -3.37 3.68 -9.81
CA PHE A 119 -4.76 3.20 -9.86
C PHE A 119 -5.29 3.02 -11.28
N ARG A 120 -4.96 3.91 -12.22
CA ARG A 120 -5.29 3.73 -13.65
C ARG A 120 -4.67 2.46 -14.26
N LYS A 121 -3.54 2.01 -13.73
CA LYS A 121 -2.95 0.71 -14.08
C LYS A 121 -3.65 -0.42 -13.32
N SER A 122 -3.91 -0.25 -12.03
CA SER A 122 -4.42 -1.31 -11.17
C SER A 122 -5.86 -1.72 -11.45
N ILE A 123 -6.71 -0.82 -11.95
CA ILE A 123 -8.07 -1.19 -12.39
C ILE A 123 -8.10 -2.19 -13.56
N LYS A 124 -6.96 -2.36 -14.25
CA LYS A 124 -6.81 -3.40 -15.29
C LYS A 124 -6.32 -4.73 -14.72
N MET A 125 -5.92 -4.76 -13.45
CA MET A 125 -5.38 -5.93 -12.75
C MET A 125 -6.35 -6.48 -11.70
N HIS A 126 -7.25 -5.64 -11.19
CA HIS A 126 -8.14 -5.97 -10.07
C HIS A 126 -9.54 -5.46 -10.34
N ASN A 127 -10.52 -6.30 -10.04
CA ASN A 127 -11.94 -5.95 -10.12
C ASN A 127 -12.44 -5.31 -8.82
N ILE A 128 -11.83 -5.65 -7.67
CA ILE A 128 -12.29 -5.19 -6.35
C ILE A 128 -11.14 -4.54 -5.59
N PHE A 129 -11.45 -3.40 -4.97
CA PHE A 129 -10.53 -2.68 -4.09
C PHE A 129 -11.13 -2.59 -2.69
N ILE A 130 -10.37 -3.02 -1.68
CA ILE A 130 -10.73 -2.93 -0.27
C ILE A 130 -9.73 -2.01 0.43
N ILE A 131 -10.22 -0.99 1.13
CA ILE A 131 -9.40 -0.10 1.95
C ILE A 131 -9.47 -0.54 3.40
N PHE A 132 -8.30 -0.87 3.96
CA PHE A 132 -8.13 -1.11 5.39
C PHE A 132 -6.88 -0.35 5.88
N ALA A 133 -7.04 0.98 6.03
CA ALA A 133 -5.93 1.88 6.34
C ALA A 133 -6.33 2.97 7.36
N PRO A 134 -5.37 3.51 8.15
CA PRO A 134 -5.61 4.66 9.02
C PRO A 134 -6.20 5.86 8.27
N ASN A 135 -6.91 6.76 8.98
CA ASN A 135 -7.61 7.89 8.37
C ASN A 135 -6.73 8.76 7.46
N HIS A 136 -5.48 9.04 7.86
CA HIS A 136 -4.53 9.79 7.03
C HIS A 136 -4.37 9.18 5.63
N HIS A 137 -4.01 7.89 5.57
CA HIS A 137 -3.82 7.17 4.32
C HIS A 137 -5.13 6.95 3.57
N LYS A 138 -6.22 6.62 4.28
CA LYS A 138 -7.55 6.46 3.68
C LYS A 138 -7.96 7.69 2.89
N ASN A 139 -7.78 8.89 3.46
CA ASN A 139 -8.14 10.13 2.77
C ASN A 139 -7.30 10.36 1.51
N ILE A 140 -5.99 10.06 1.55
CA ILE A 140 -5.11 10.14 0.36
C ILE A 140 -5.55 9.13 -0.71
N ILE A 141 -5.87 7.91 -0.30
CA ILE A 141 -6.37 6.86 -1.20
C ILE A 141 -7.65 7.34 -1.89
N LEU A 142 -8.62 7.85 -1.14
CA LEU A 142 -9.88 8.32 -1.71
C LEU A 142 -9.68 9.50 -2.68
N ASP A 143 -8.84 10.48 -2.33
CA ASP A 143 -8.49 11.59 -3.22
C ASP A 143 -7.81 11.08 -4.50
N ALA A 144 -6.95 10.07 -4.38
CA ALA A 144 -6.25 9.48 -5.53
C ALA A 144 -7.13 8.58 -6.39
N ILE A 145 -8.21 8.03 -5.85
CA ILE A 145 -9.18 7.25 -6.63
C ILE A 145 -9.89 8.16 -7.62
N ASP A 146 -10.29 9.37 -7.21
CA ASP A 146 -10.86 10.39 -8.11
C ASP A 146 -11.93 9.83 -9.08
N GLY A 147 -12.86 9.05 -8.55
CA GLY A 147 -13.94 8.44 -9.33
C GLY A 147 -13.55 7.27 -10.25
N LEU A 148 -12.29 6.82 -10.26
CA LEU A 148 -11.84 5.70 -11.11
C LEU A 148 -12.55 4.37 -10.77
N PHE A 149 -12.89 4.15 -9.50
CA PHE A 149 -13.63 2.98 -9.02
C PHE A 149 -14.26 3.26 -7.65
N CYS A 150 -15.16 2.38 -7.20
CA CYS A 150 -15.77 2.46 -5.88
C CYS A 150 -15.13 1.42 -4.93
N PRO A 151 -14.31 1.83 -3.94
CA PRO A 151 -13.70 0.90 -3.01
C PRO A 151 -14.68 0.47 -1.91
N ILE A 152 -14.50 -0.75 -1.40
CA ILE A 152 -15.13 -1.17 -0.13
C ILE A 152 -14.23 -0.70 1.01
N ILE A 153 -14.79 0.03 1.97
CA ILE A 153 -14.03 0.59 3.10
C ILE A 153 -14.34 -0.22 4.35
N VAL A 154 -13.31 -0.82 4.95
CA VAL A 154 -13.42 -1.48 6.25
C VAL A 154 -12.69 -0.61 7.28
N PRO A 155 -13.32 -0.25 8.42
CA PRO A 155 -12.68 0.59 9.43
C PRO A 155 -11.37 -0.03 9.95
N TYR A 156 -10.29 0.75 9.93
CA TYR A 156 -8.96 0.27 10.36
C TYR A 156 -8.87 0.13 11.88
N ASN A 157 -9.04 -1.10 12.37
CA ASN A 157 -8.90 -1.45 13.78
C ASN A 157 -8.67 -2.97 13.92
N LEU A 158 -7.95 -3.39 14.96
CA LEU A 158 -7.73 -4.81 15.27
C LEU A 158 -9.05 -5.58 15.42
N TYR A 159 -10.04 -4.99 16.10
CA TYR A 159 -11.36 -5.60 16.32
C TYR A 159 -12.21 -5.70 15.04
N LYS A 160 -11.75 -5.07 13.95
CA LYS A 160 -12.41 -5.06 12.65
C LYS A 160 -11.83 -6.09 11.67
N LEU A 161 -10.83 -6.86 12.07
CA LEU A 161 -10.30 -7.96 11.26
C LEU A 161 -11.36 -9.03 10.90
N PRO A 162 -12.30 -9.43 11.78
CA PRO A 162 -13.39 -10.34 11.38
C PRO A 162 -14.29 -9.74 10.29
N GLU A 163 -14.53 -8.42 10.35
CA GLU A 163 -15.31 -7.70 9.34
C GLU A 163 -14.55 -7.61 8.01
N LEU A 164 -13.23 -7.36 8.06
CA LEU A 164 -12.35 -7.41 6.90
C LEU A 164 -12.36 -8.80 6.23
N LEU A 165 -12.23 -9.86 7.04
CA LEU A 165 -12.29 -11.24 6.55
C LEU A 165 -13.62 -11.52 5.84
N LYS A 166 -14.74 -11.23 6.52
CA LYS A 166 -16.09 -11.44 5.96
C LYS A 166 -16.27 -10.67 4.66
N THR A 167 -15.72 -9.46 4.58
CA THR A 167 -15.75 -8.63 3.36
C THR A 167 -14.98 -9.31 2.23
N ILE A 168 -13.76 -9.77 2.48
CA ILE A 168 -12.92 -10.47 1.48
C ILE A 168 -13.59 -11.75 1.01
N GLU A 169 -14.07 -12.59 1.93
CA GLU A 169 -14.76 -13.84 1.57
C GLU A 169 -16.05 -13.56 0.79
N GLY A 170 -16.81 -12.55 1.20
CA GLY A 170 -18.04 -12.14 0.52
C GLY A 170 -17.82 -11.71 -0.92
N VAL A 171 -16.78 -10.91 -1.19
CA VAL A 171 -16.49 -10.49 -2.57
C VAL A 171 -15.90 -11.61 -3.42
N LEU A 172 -15.07 -12.48 -2.84
CA LEU A 172 -14.49 -13.61 -3.57
C LEU A 172 -15.53 -14.68 -3.93
N ASN A 173 -16.58 -14.84 -3.14
CA ASN A 173 -17.69 -15.74 -3.44
C ASN A 173 -18.65 -15.18 -4.50
N ALA A 174 -18.55 -13.89 -4.82
CA ALA A 174 -19.37 -13.21 -5.82
C ALA A 174 -18.68 -13.04 -7.18
N LEU A 175 -17.41 -13.42 -7.28
CA LEU A 175 -16.62 -13.50 -8.53
C LEU A 175 -16.81 -14.87 -9.19
#